data_AF-A0AAV0WVV4-F1
#
_entry.id   AF-A0AAV0WVV4-F1
#
_cell.length_a   1.000
_cell.length_b   1.000
_cell.length_c   1.000
_cell.angle_alpha   90.00
_cell.angle_beta   90.00
_cell.angle_gamma   90.00
#
_symmetry.space_group_name_H-M   'P 1'
#
loop_
_entity.id
_entity.type
_entity.pdbx_description
1 polymer ?
#
loop_
_entity_poly.entity_id
_entity_poly.type
_entity_poly.pdbx_seq_one_letter_code
_entity_poly.pdbx_strand_id
1 'polypeptide(L)'
;MEGLKIKSVHTSGYHPESNPVERTNREIGRLLRTYCHKQHTNRLRWLEFGWNIEFWINHTTHSSTGYTPQYILFGRNTPLSITKLVAFPKYEATDPAPDIIQIAMKKTQKQAQLRNKYKDKDKAFPKYEAGMKILVKENRLSSAETHKLFLLYHGPYQICEVHETILSRYAIRLEPSARII
;
A
#
# COMPACT_ATOMS: atom_id res chain seq x y z
N MET A 1 -23.95 -2.26 -3.48
CA MET A 1 -22.97 -3.23 -4.01
C MET A 1 -23.40 -4.70 -3.82
N GLU A 2 -24.57 -4.99 -3.22
CA GLU A 2 -25.05 -6.38 -3.03
C GLU A 2 -25.34 -7.12 -4.35
N GLY A 3 -25.60 -6.42 -5.46
CA GLY A 3 -25.80 -7.04 -6.78
C GLY A 3 -24.52 -7.59 -7.44
N LEU A 4 -23.32 -7.18 -7.00
CA LEU A 4 -22.05 -7.54 -7.64
C LEU A 4 -21.28 -8.65 -6.91
N LYS A 5 -21.80 -9.18 -5.79
CA LYS A 5 -21.09 -10.16 -4.93
C LYS A 5 -19.66 -9.73 -4.51
N ILE A 6 -19.43 -8.41 -4.40
CA ILE A 6 -18.14 -7.85 -3.96
C ILE A 6 -18.17 -7.61 -2.46
N LYS A 7 -17.22 -8.19 -1.73
CA LYS A 7 -17.03 -7.95 -0.29
C LYS A 7 -16.15 -6.71 -0.10
N SER A 8 -16.71 -5.65 0.50
CA SER A 8 -15.91 -4.49 0.92
C SER A 8 -15.13 -4.83 2.19
N VAL A 9 -13.84 -4.49 2.21
CA VAL A 9 -12.95 -4.65 3.36
C VAL A 9 -12.33 -3.30 3.67
N HIS A 10 -12.33 -2.93 4.95
CA HIS A 10 -11.80 -1.65 5.41
C HIS A 10 -10.52 -1.88 6.22
N THR A 11 -9.55 -0.99 6.08
CA THR A 11 -8.37 -0.91 6.95
C THR A 11 -8.71 -0.21 8.26
N SER A 12 -7.92 -0.43 9.31
CA SER A 12 -8.05 0.32 10.55
C SER A 12 -7.83 1.82 10.33
N GLY A 13 -8.51 2.65 11.12
CA GLY A 13 -8.37 4.11 11.06
C GLY A 13 -6.91 4.55 11.24
N TYR A 14 -6.48 5.54 10.47
CA TYR A 14 -5.12 6.11 10.47
C TYR A 14 -3.97 5.10 10.39
N HIS A 15 -4.17 3.99 9.69
CA HIS A 15 -3.10 3.03 9.36
C HIS A 15 -2.87 2.99 7.84
N PRO A 16 -2.34 4.09 7.27
CA PRO A 16 -2.02 4.18 5.84
C PRO A 16 -1.14 3.02 5.34
N GLU A 17 -0.24 2.52 6.21
CA GLU A 17 0.70 1.45 5.83
C GLU A 17 0.01 0.10 5.54
N SER A 18 -1.25 -0.06 5.96
CA SER A 18 -2.06 -1.24 5.65
C SER A 18 -2.60 -1.23 4.22
N ASN A 19 -2.63 -0.06 3.55
CA ASN A 19 -3.12 0.06 2.20
C ASN A 19 -1.96 0.10 1.17
N PRO A 20 -1.73 -0.98 0.41
CA PRO A 20 -0.63 -1.03 -0.56
C PRO A 20 -0.76 0.00 -1.70
N VAL A 21 -1.98 0.51 -1.96
CA VAL A 21 -2.25 1.49 -3.01
C VAL A 21 -1.45 2.78 -2.78
N GLU A 22 -1.16 3.14 -1.54
CA GLU A 22 -0.40 4.35 -1.23
C GLU A 22 1.00 4.35 -1.84
N ARG A 23 1.64 3.18 -1.91
CA ARG A 23 2.96 3.06 -2.56
C ARG A 23 2.85 3.38 -4.05
N THR A 24 1.81 2.88 -4.71
CA THR A 24 1.54 3.15 -6.13
C THR A 24 1.22 4.62 -6.34
N ASN A 25 0.38 5.23 -5.48
CA ASN A 25 0.05 6.66 -5.54
C ASN A 25 1.31 7.54 -5.41
N ARG A 26 2.28 7.13 -4.58
CA ARG A 26 3.56 7.83 -4.47
C ARG A 26 4.37 7.81 -5.77
N GLU A 27 4.40 6.67 -6.47
CA GLU A 27 5.08 6.56 -7.78
C GLU A 27 4.33 7.34 -8.88
N ILE A 28 3.00 7.30 -8.90
CA ILE A 28 2.18 8.14 -9.79
C ILE A 28 2.52 9.62 -9.56
N GLY A 29 2.53 10.07 -8.30
CA GLY A 29 2.90 11.44 -7.96
C GLY A 29 4.33 11.81 -8.36
N ARG A 30 5.26 10.85 -8.33
CA ARG A 30 6.64 11.06 -8.82
C ARG A 30 6.66 11.27 -10.33
N LEU A 31 5.99 10.41 -11.09
CA LEU A 31 5.92 10.55 -12.55
C LEU A 31 5.23 11.86 -12.95
N LEU A 32 4.12 12.21 -12.30
CA LEU A 32 3.44 13.48 -12.51
C LEU A 32 4.36 14.68 -12.29
N ARG A 33 5.16 14.68 -11.21
CA ARG A 33 6.15 15.74 -10.98
C ARG A 33 7.17 15.83 -12.10
N THR A 34 7.62 14.71 -12.64
CA THR A 34 8.56 14.67 -13.77
C THR A 34 7.94 15.22 -15.06
N TYR A 35 6.73 14.76 -15.42
CA TYR A 35 6.04 15.20 -16.64
C TYR A 35 5.58 16.66 -16.58
N CYS A 36 5.08 17.11 -15.42
CA CYS A 36 4.52 18.45 -15.26
C CYS A 36 5.52 19.48 -14.73
N HIS A 37 6.81 19.14 -14.55
CA HIS A 37 7.81 20.00 -13.92
C HIS A 37 7.88 21.41 -14.56
N LYS A 38 7.86 21.48 -15.89
CA LYS A 38 8.01 22.74 -16.65
C LYS A 38 6.75 23.61 -16.68
N GLN A 39 5.57 23.07 -16.35
CA GLN A 39 4.28 23.77 -16.48
C GLN A 39 3.31 23.37 -15.35
N HIS A 40 3.78 23.53 -14.11
CA HIS A 40 3.06 23.14 -12.89
C HIS A 40 1.78 23.95 -12.61
N THR A 41 1.55 25.05 -13.32
CA THR A 41 0.35 25.91 -13.18
C THR A 41 -0.88 25.37 -13.88
N ASN A 42 -0.75 24.47 -14.87
CA ASN A 42 -1.89 23.88 -15.56
C ASN A 42 -2.35 22.59 -14.86
N ARG A 43 -3.37 22.72 -14.01
CA ARG A 43 -3.95 21.61 -13.22
C ARG A 43 -4.70 20.56 -14.02
N LEU A 44 -4.99 20.76 -15.31
CA LEU A 44 -5.68 19.77 -16.14
C LEU A 44 -4.71 18.92 -16.98
N ARG A 45 -3.45 19.33 -17.08
CA ARG A 45 -2.47 18.69 -17.96
C ARG A 45 -2.08 17.27 -17.54
N TRP A 46 -2.28 16.90 -16.28
CA TRP A 46 -2.07 15.51 -15.86
C TRP A 46 -2.99 14.53 -16.60
N LEU A 47 -4.15 14.99 -17.09
CA LEU A 47 -5.06 14.18 -17.91
C LEU A 47 -4.43 13.83 -19.27
N GLU A 48 -3.69 14.76 -19.89
CA GLU A 48 -2.96 14.53 -21.14
C GLU A 48 -1.89 13.43 -20.98
N PHE A 49 -1.29 13.35 -19.79
CA PHE A 49 -0.27 12.36 -19.46
C PHE A 49 -0.81 11.12 -18.75
N GLY A 50 -2.09 11.07 -18.39
CA GLY A 50 -2.69 9.99 -17.60
C GLY A 50 -2.50 8.63 -18.26
N TRP A 51 -2.79 8.54 -19.55
CA TRP A 51 -2.56 7.33 -20.36
C TRP A 51 -1.08 6.92 -20.39
N ASN A 52 -0.17 7.89 -20.53
CA ASN A 52 1.26 7.62 -20.53
C ASN A 52 1.72 7.07 -19.17
N ILE A 53 1.24 7.63 -18.06
CA ILE A 53 1.63 7.20 -16.72
C ILE A 53 1.13 5.79 -16.43
N GLU A 54 -0.14 5.50 -16.75
CA GLU A 54 -0.70 4.15 -16.62
C GLU A 54 0.12 3.15 -17.45
N PHE A 55 0.38 3.48 -18.72
CA PHE A 55 1.17 2.64 -19.61
C PHE A 55 2.55 2.33 -19.01
N TRP A 56 3.28 3.34 -18.55
CA TRP A 56 4.62 3.15 -18.00
C TRP A 56 4.60 2.37 -16.68
N ILE A 57 3.64 2.61 -15.78
CA ILE A 57 3.53 1.86 -14.53
C ILE A 57 3.25 0.38 -14.78
N ASN A 58 2.39 0.07 -15.75
CA ASN A 58 2.00 -1.31 -16.08
C ASN A 58 3.08 -2.08 -16.85
N HIS A 59 3.94 -1.39 -17.60
CA HIS A 59 4.97 -2.01 -18.46
C HIS A 59 6.40 -1.88 -17.92
N THR A 60 6.61 -1.19 -16.80
CA THR A 60 7.91 -1.16 -16.13
C THR A 60 8.04 -2.34 -15.17
N THR A 61 9.23 -2.91 -15.05
CA THR A 61 9.51 -3.97 -14.08
C THR A 61 9.53 -3.41 -12.66
N HIS A 62 8.69 -3.95 -11.77
CA HIS A 62 8.67 -3.53 -10.37
C HIS A 62 9.70 -4.32 -9.57
N SER A 63 10.45 -3.67 -8.68
CA SER A 63 11.49 -4.32 -7.87
C SER A 63 10.92 -5.35 -6.87
N SER A 64 9.69 -5.13 -6.40
CA SER A 64 8.99 -6.02 -5.46
C SER A 64 8.73 -7.40 -6.06
N THR A 65 8.20 -7.44 -7.28
CA THR A 65 7.85 -8.68 -7.99
C THR A 65 8.97 -9.16 -8.90
N GLY A 66 9.79 -8.26 -9.44
CA GLY A 66 10.77 -8.53 -10.50
C GLY A 66 10.15 -8.68 -11.88
N TYR A 67 8.86 -8.37 -12.03
CA TYR A 67 8.10 -8.49 -13.27
C TYR A 67 7.27 -7.22 -13.51
N THR A 68 6.81 -7.04 -14.74
CA THR A 68 5.86 -5.96 -15.06
C THR A 68 4.45 -6.36 -14.60
N PRO A 69 3.61 -5.42 -14.12
CA PRO A 69 2.21 -5.71 -13.80
C PRO A 69 1.44 -6.33 -14.97
N GLN A 70 1.68 -5.84 -16.20
CA GLN A 70 1.11 -6.38 -17.42
C GLN A 70 1.45 -7.87 -17.61
N TYR A 71 2.71 -8.25 -17.37
CA TYR A 71 3.16 -9.62 -17.50
C TYR A 71 2.57 -10.53 -16.42
N ILE A 72 2.46 -10.04 -15.18
CA ILE A 72 1.82 -10.80 -14.08
C ILE A 72 0.34 -11.08 -14.39
N LEU A 73 -0.37 -10.10 -14.96
CA LEU A 73 -1.80 -10.20 -15.20
C LEU A 73 -2.14 -11.01 -16.45
N PHE A 74 -1.41 -10.79 -17.55
CA PHE A 74 -1.75 -11.35 -18.87
C PHE A 74 -0.76 -12.40 -19.38
N GLY A 75 0.35 -12.63 -18.67
CA GLY A 75 1.39 -13.57 -19.09
C GLY A 75 2.15 -13.15 -20.35
N ARG A 76 1.99 -11.91 -20.82
CA ARG A 76 2.59 -11.41 -22.06
C ARG A 76 3.44 -10.18 -21.79
N ASN A 77 4.67 -10.18 -22.33
CA ASN A 77 5.50 -8.99 -22.36
C ASN A 77 5.14 -8.16 -23.60
N THR A 78 4.59 -6.97 -23.39
CA THR A 78 4.35 -6.03 -24.49
C THR A 78 5.70 -5.41 -24.90
N PRO A 79 6.10 -5.50 -26.18
CA PRO A 79 7.30 -4.82 -26.65
C PRO A 79 7.12 -3.30 -26.52
N LEU A 80 8.02 -2.65 -25.78
CA LEU A 80 8.04 -1.21 -25.62
C LEU A 80 8.50 -0.53 -26.91
N SER A 81 8.03 0.70 -27.19
CA SER A 81 8.48 1.46 -28.37
C SER A 81 10.01 1.61 -28.44
N ILE A 82 10.69 1.66 -27.30
CA ILE A 82 12.15 1.73 -27.21
C ILE A 82 12.87 0.51 -27.77
N THR A 83 12.24 -0.68 -27.79
CA THR A 83 12.84 -1.89 -28.38
C THR A 83 12.94 -1.81 -29.90
N LYS A 84 12.20 -0.89 -30.53
CA LYS A 84 12.34 -0.58 -31.97
C LYS A 84 13.50 0.37 -32.23
N LEU A 85 13.89 1.18 -31.25
CA LEU A 85 14.92 2.21 -31.37
C LEU A 85 16.31 1.71 -30.94
N VAL A 86 16.36 0.71 -30.06
CA VAL A 86 17.60 0.17 -29.50
C VAL A 86 17.61 -1.34 -29.69
N ALA A 87 18.70 -1.87 -30.25
CA ALA A 87 18.92 -3.30 -30.34
C ALA A 87 19.30 -3.85 -28.95
N PHE A 88 18.37 -4.55 -28.32
CA PHE A 88 18.63 -5.29 -27.09
C PHE A 88 19.17 -6.69 -27.41
N PRO A 89 20.01 -7.28 -26.52
CA PRO A 89 20.38 -8.68 -26.65
C PRO A 89 19.12 -9.54 -26.72
N LYS A 90 19.10 -10.48 -27.67
CA LYS A 90 17.97 -11.41 -27.85
C LYS A 90 17.88 -12.28 -26.59
N TYR A 91 16.84 -12.03 -25.80
CA TYR A 91 16.40 -12.98 -24.79
C TYR A 91 15.49 -13.98 -25.48
N GLU A 92 15.78 -15.27 -25.38
CA GLU A 92 14.77 -16.27 -25.73
C GLU A 92 13.60 -16.06 -24.77
N ALA A 93 12.43 -15.75 -25.35
CA ALA A 93 11.20 -15.66 -24.59
C ALA A 93 10.92 -17.06 -24.06
N THR A 94 11.36 -17.33 -22.83
CA THR A 94 10.91 -18.51 -22.11
C THR A 94 9.41 -18.39 -22.01
N ASP A 95 8.67 -19.45 -22.34
CA ASP A 95 7.23 -19.54 -22.14
C ASP A 95 6.85 -18.92 -20.79
N PRO A 96 5.70 -18.23 -20.67
CA PRO A 96 5.29 -17.65 -19.40
C PRO A 96 5.44 -18.71 -18.33
N ALA A 97 6.35 -18.46 -17.38
CA ALA A 97 6.64 -19.43 -16.35
C ALA A 97 5.30 -19.85 -15.76
N PRO A 98 4.95 -21.15 -15.78
CA PRO A 98 3.71 -21.57 -15.17
C PRO A 98 3.73 -21.00 -13.76
N ASP A 99 2.65 -20.32 -13.39
CA ASP A 99 2.42 -19.83 -12.04
C ASP A 99 3.15 -18.53 -11.61
N ILE A 100 3.36 -17.60 -12.54
CA ILE A 100 4.00 -16.31 -12.24
C ILE A 100 3.35 -15.52 -11.10
N ILE A 101 2.03 -15.62 -10.97
CA ILE A 101 1.27 -14.98 -9.89
C ILE A 101 1.74 -15.54 -8.54
N GLN A 102 1.83 -16.87 -8.39
CA GLN A 102 2.32 -17.48 -7.16
C GLN A 102 3.78 -17.14 -6.89
N ILE A 103 4.63 -17.08 -7.92
CA ILE A 103 6.03 -16.67 -7.78
C ILE A 103 6.10 -15.23 -7.23
N ALA A 104 5.36 -14.30 -7.84
CA ALA A 104 5.30 -12.91 -7.42
C ALA A 104 4.74 -12.77 -5.99
N MET A 105 3.70 -13.53 -5.65
CA MET A 105 3.12 -13.58 -4.30
C MET A 105 4.13 -14.08 -3.27
N LYS A 106 4.76 -15.25 -3.51
CA LYS A 106 5.77 -15.84 -2.62
C LYS A 106 6.95 -14.89 -2.40
N LYS A 107 7.43 -14.24 -3.46
CA LYS A 107 8.52 -13.25 -3.38
C LYS A 107 8.11 -12.04 -2.55
N THR A 108 6.93 -11.50 -2.80
CA THR A 108 6.40 -10.34 -2.05
C THR A 108 6.23 -10.67 -0.57
N GLN A 109 5.68 -11.85 -0.26
CA GLN A 109 5.48 -12.33 1.12
C GLN A 109 6.83 -12.53 1.83
N LYS A 110 7.79 -13.19 1.19
CA LYS A 110 9.14 -13.38 1.74
C LYS A 110 9.81 -12.04 2.06
N GLN A 111 9.74 -11.09 1.13
CA GLN A 111 10.29 -9.75 1.32
C GLN A 111 9.56 -9.00 2.45
N ALA A 112 8.24 -9.15 2.58
CA ALA A 112 7.48 -8.57 3.69
C ALA A 112 7.88 -9.16 5.03
N GLN A 113 8.02 -10.48 5.14
CA GLN A 113 8.47 -11.17 6.34
C GLN A 113 9.87 -10.71 6.77
N LEU A 114 10.81 -10.60 5.82
CA LEU A 114 12.15 -10.10 6.11
C LEU A 114 12.10 -8.67 6.66
N ARG A 115 11.38 -7.76 5.99
CA ARG A 115 11.23 -6.37 6.46
C ARG A 115 10.66 -6.29 7.88
N ASN A 116 9.64 -7.10 8.18
CA ASN A 116 9.03 -7.12 9.50
C ASN A 116 10.01 -7.67 10.54
N LYS A 117 10.70 -8.78 10.24
CA LYS A 117 11.74 -9.33 11.12
C LYS A 117 12.82 -8.30 11.46
N TYR A 118 13.26 -7.49 10.50
CA TYR A 118 14.21 -6.39 10.76
C TYR A 118 13.58 -5.26 11.58
N LYS A 119 12.35 -4.86 11.29
CA LYS A 119 11.65 -3.75 11.97
C LYS A 119 11.28 -4.08 13.42
N ASP A 120 11.11 -5.37 13.71
CA ASP A 120 10.57 -5.87 14.98
C ASP A 120 11.66 -6.47 15.89
N LYS A 121 12.91 -6.54 15.42
CA LYS A 121 14.05 -7.17 16.13
C LYS A 121 14.23 -6.66 17.57
N ASP A 122 14.00 -5.37 17.80
CA ASP A 122 14.27 -4.70 19.08
C ASP A 122 12.98 -4.20 19.77
N LYS A 123 11.81 -4.73 19.36
CA LYS A 123 10.51 -4.29 19.89
C LYS A 123 9.88 -5.34 20.78
N ALA A 124 9.48 -4.91 21.98
CA ALA A 124 8.57 -5.67 22.81
C ALA A 124 7.13 -5.28 22.45
N PHE A 125 6.33 -6.26 22.03
CA PHE A 125 4.91 -6.05 21.77
C PHE A 125 4.11 -6.44 23.02
N PRO A 126 3.33 -5.51 23.62
CA PRO A 126 2.43 -5.85 24.70
C PRO A 126 1.37 -6.83 24.20
N LYS A 127 1.09 -7.86 25.00
CA LYS A 127 -0.06 -8.75 24.77
C LYS A 127 -1.30 -8.08 25.32
N TYR A 128 -2.37 -8.08 24.52
CA TYR A 128 -3.66 -7.53 24.91
C TYR A 128 -4.66 -8.64 25.11
N GLU A 129 -5.49 -8.50 26.14
CA GLU A 129 -6.58 -9.41 26.48
C GLU A 129 -7.89 -8.63 26.59
N ALA A 130 -9.01 -9.32 26.35
CA ALA A 130 -10.33 -8.73 26.52
C ALA A 130 -10.51 -8.28 27.99
N GLY A 131 -11.11 -7.12 28.19
CA GLY A 131 -11.29 -6.50 29.50
C GLY A 131 -10.18 -5.54 29.93
N MET A 132 -9.02 -5.54 29.26
CA MET A 132 -7.97 -4.55 29.56
C MET A 132 -8.40 -3.13 29.19
N LYS A 133 -7.95 -2.14 29.97
CA LYS A 133 -8.15 -0.72 29.68
C LYS A 133 -6.95 -0.16 28.93
N ILE A 134 -7.21 0.49 27.80
CA ILE A 134 -6.18 1.11 26.96
C ILE A 134 -6.50 2.56 26.65
N LEU A 135 -5.45 3.33 26.35
CA LEU A 135 -5.55 4.66 25.78
C LEU A 135 -5.29 4.59 24.29
N VAL A 136 -6.10 5.29 23.49
CA VAL A 136 -5.97 5.33 22.03
C VAL A 136 -5.37 6.67 21.64
N LYS A 137 -4.37 6.65 20.76
CA LYS A 137 -3.76 7.87 20.24
C LYS A 137 -4.74 8.57 19.30
N GLU A 138 -5.02 9.85 19.54
CA GLU A 138 -5.83 10.66 18.64
C GLU A 138 -4.96 11.28 17.54
N ASN A 139 -5.47 11.29 16.31
CA ASN A 139 -4.84 11.97 15.17
C ASN A 139 -5.75 13.12 14.70
N ARG A 140 -5.84 14.19 15.49
CA ARG A 140 -6.61 15.38 15.13
C ARG A 140 -6.01 16.07 13.90
N LEU A 141 -6.83 16.35 12.89
CA LEU A 141 -6.44 17.14 11.72
C LEU A 141 -6.32 18.62 12.11
N SER A 142 -5.32 19.30 11.54
CA SER A 142 -4.95 20.67 11.88
C SER A 142 -5.98 21.68 11.36
N SER A 143 -6.92 22.11 12.20
CA SER A 143 -7.66 23.37 11.98
C SER A 143 -7.71 24.27 13.21
N ALA A 144 -7.18 23.85 14.36
CA ALA A 144 -7.22 24.61 15.61
C ALA A 144 -5.81 24.91 16.12
N GLU A 145 -5.63 26.14 16.57
CA GLU A 145 -4.39 26.70 17.09
C GLU A 145 -3.81 25.82 18.21
N THR A 146 -2.53 25.43 18.05
CA THR A 146 -1.66 24.77 19.05
C THR A 146 -1.85 23.25 19.33
N HIS A 147 -1.41 22.40 18.40
CA HIS A 147 -1.20 20.94 18.60
C HIS A 147 -0.42 20.56 19.88
N LYS A 148 0.43 21.46 20.40
CA LYS A 148 1.30 21.20 21.54
C LYS A 148 0.55 21.10 22.88
N LEU A 149 -0.70 21.55 22.93
CA LEU A 149 -1.49 21.62 24.16
C LEU A 149 -2.62 20.57 24.24
N PHE A 150 -2.86 19.80 23.18
CA PHE A 150 -3.89 18.76 23.19
C PHE A 150 -3.36 17.47 23.82
N LEU A 151 -4.24 16.77 24.54
CA LEU A 151 -3.97 15.41 25.00
C LEU A 151 -3.77 14.50 23.78
N LEU A 152 -2.61 13.84 23.72
CA LEU A 152 -2.28 12.93 22.61
C LEU A 152 -3.09 11.63 22.63
N TYR A 153 -3.66 11.30 23.79
CA TYR A 153 -4.33 10.04 24.04
C TYR A 153 -5.71 10.27 24.64
N HIS A 154 -6.67 9.44 24.24
CA HIS A 154 -8.04 9.45 24.72
C HIS A 154 -8.44 8.08 25.27
N GLY A 155 -9.29 8.10 26.31
CA GLY A 155 -9.73 6.90 27.04
C GLY A 155 -9.84 7.17 28.55
N PRO A 156 -9.85 6.13 29.39
CA PRO A 156 -9.57 4.73 29.06
C PRO A 156 -10.74 4.03 28.36
N TYR A 157 -10.42 3.25 27.33
CA TYR A 157 -11.37 2.35 26.65
C TYR A 157 -11.12 0.91 27.06
N GLN A 158 -12.19 0.10 27.10
CA GLN A 158 -12.08 -1.33 27.37
C GLN A 158 -12.00 -2.12 26.06
N ILE A 159 -11.11 -3.11 26.03
CA ILE A 159 -10.98 -4.07 24.93
C ILE A 159 -12.15 -5.05 25.00
N CYS A 160 -12.97 -5.12 23.95
CA CYS A 160 -14.03 -6.12 23.82
C CYS A 160 -13.49 -7.41 23.17
N GLU A 161 -12.64 -7.26 22.15
CA GLU A 161 -12.18 -8.37 21.34
C GLU A 161 -10.77 -8.09 20.79
N VAL A 162 -9.95 -9.13 20.78
CA VAL A 162 -8.57 -9.09 20.29
C VAL A 162 -8.44 -10.07 19.13
N HIS A 163 -8.16 -9.55 17.94
CA HIS A 163 -7.87 -10.37 16.78
C HIS A 163 -6.36 -10.42 16.55
N GLU A 164 -5.79 -11.61 16.59
CA GLU A 164 -4.41 -11.83 16.17
C GLU A 164 -4.30 -11.70 14.64
N THR A 165 -3.45 -10.79 14.17
CA THR A 165 -3.10 -10.72 12.75
C THR A 165 -1.75 -11.36 12.50
N ILE A 166 -1.50 -11.72 11.25
CA ILE A 166 -0.31 -12.45 10.75
C ILE A 166 1.04 -11.78 11.11
N LEU A 167 1.04 -10.54 11.62
CA LEU A 167 2.23 -9.75 11.91
C LEU A 167 2.41 -9.35 13.38
N SER A 168 1.90 -10.14 14.34
CA SER A 168 1.99 -9.80 15.77
C SER A 168 1.38 -8.43 16.08
N ARG A 169 0.40 -8.01 15.26
CA ARG A 169 -0.42 -6.83 15.48
C ARG A 169 -1.81 -7.27 15.90
N TYR A 170 -2.41 -6.50 16.79
CA TYR A 170 -3.76 -6.76 17.27
C TYR A 170 -4.72 -5.81 16.57
N ALA A 171 -5.80 -6.36 15.99
CA ALA A 171 -6.97 -5.55 15.70
C ALA A 171 -7.91 -5.64 16.91
N ILE A 172 -8.07 -4.50 17.58
CA ILE A 172 -8.81 -4.39 18.83
C ILE A 172 -10.15 -3.75 18.56
N ARG A 173 -11.23 -4.41 19.00
CA ARG A 173 -12.56 -3.81 19.06
C ARG A 173 -12.75 -3.16 20.42
N LEU A 174 -13.19 -1.91 20.41
CA LEU A 174 -13.52 -1.15 21.61
C LEU A 174 -15.04 -1.03 21.76
N GLU A 175 -15.47 -0.70 22.98
CA GLU A 175 -16.87 -0.47 23.32
C GLU A 175 -17.54 0.57 22.38
N PRO A 176 -18.85 0.47 22.09
CA PRO A 176 -19.54 1.32 21.11
C PRO A 176 -19.49 2.83 21.39
N SER A 177 -19.21 3.24 22.63
CA SER A 177 -18.98 4.64 23.01
C SER A 177 -17.64 5.19 22.49
N ALA A 178 -16.74 4.32 22.02
CA ALA A 178 -15.49 4.65 21.36
C ALA A 178 -15.70 4.98 19.87
N ARG A 179 -16.25 6.15 19.56
CA ARG A 179 -16.08 6.73 18.23
C ARG A 179 -14.65 7.26 18.10
N ILE A 180 -13.74 6.42 17.63
CA ILE A 180 -12.45 6.87 17.14
C ILE A 180 -12.71 7.47 15.75
N ILE A 181 -12.70 8.81 15.66
CA ILE A 181 -12.84 9.58 14.42
C ILE A 181 -11.54 9.47 13.63
#